data_AF-A0A7C7NCK8-F1
#
_entry.id   AF-A0A7C7NCK8-F1
#
_cell.length_a   1.000
_cell.length_b   1.000
_cell.length_c   1.000
_cell.angle_alpha   90.00
_cell.angle_beta   90.00
_cell.angle_gamma   90.00
#
_symmetry.space_group_name_H-M   'P 1'
#
loop_
_entity.id
_entity.type
_entity.pdbx_description
1 polymer ?
#
loop_
_entity_poly.entity_id
_entity_poly.type
_entity_poly.pdbx_seq_one_letter_code
_entity_poly.pdbx_strand_id
1 'polypeptide(L)'
;MKFAIEYHIEFGSNDGTSIDRHGTIVVDEDTVTTEAEAEQWLLVQFEGREDKLLDPPVVDISNLDFTKIVTEELVIHRCSKVS
;
A
#
# COMPACT_ATOMS: atom_id res chain seq x y z
N MET A 1 -0.30 16.82 14.65
CA MET A 1 -0.76 17.17 13.28
C MET A 1 -0.91 15.87 12.49
N LYS A 2 -1.57 15.85 11.32
CA LYS A 2 -1.72 14.61 10.52
C LYS A 2 -1.14 14.79 9.11
N PHE A 3 -0.76 13.70 8.46
CA PHE A 3 -0.36 13.66 7.05
C PHE A 3 -1.33 12.80 6.26
N ALA A 4 -1.77 13.28 5.10
CA ALA A 4 -2.46 12.48 4.11
C ALA A 4 -1.45 11.98 3.07
N ILE A 5 -1.44 10.66 2.87
CA ILE A 5 -0.63 9.95 1.89
C ILE A 5 -1.59 9.38 0.84
N GLU A 6 -1.55 9.94 -0.36
CA GLU A 6 -2.26 9.45 -1.54
C GLU A 6 -1.28 8.60 -2.36
N TYR A 7 -1.64 7.34 -2.62
CA TYR A 7 -0.74 6.35 -3.19
C TYR A 7 -1.43 5.47 -4.23
N HIS A 8 -0.59 4.86 -5.04
CA HIS A 8 -0.88 3.73 -5.93
C HIS A 8 0.23 2.69 -5.77
N ILE A 9 -0.14 1.43 -5.52
CA ILE A 9 0.77 0.30 -5.39
C ILE A 9 0.28 -0.83 -6.29
N GLU A 10 1.18 -1.39 -7.09
CA GLU A 10 0.97 -2.63 -7.83
C GLU A 10 1.75 -3.75 -7.15
N PHE A 11 1.05 -4.84 -6.89
CA PHE A 11 1.65 -6.06 -6.36
C PHE A 11 1.56 -7.17 -7.41
N GLY A 12 2.68 -7.86 -7.63
CA GLY A 12 2.78 -9.00 -8.52
C GLY A 12 2.86 -10.31 -7.74
N SER A 13 2.29 -11.37 -8.31
CA SER A 13 2.40 -12.75 -7.83
C SER A 13 3.07 -13.64 -8.87
N ASN A 14 3.67 -14.73 -8.42
CA ASN A 14 4.39 -15.67 -9.29
C ASN A 14 3.48 -16.47 -10.24
N ASP A 15 2.18 -16.48 -10.00
CA ASP A 15 1.15 -17.08 -10.85
C ASP A 15 0.66 -16.12 -11.96
N GLY A 16 1.21 -14.90 -12.01
CA GLY A 16 0.83 -13.86 -12.97
C GLY A 16 -0.37 -13.02 -12.54
N THR A 17 -0.90 -13.22 -11.33
CA THR A 17 -1.94 -12.36 -10.76
C THR A 17 -1.32 -11.03 -10.32
N SER A 18 -1.95 -9.91 -10.68
CA SER A 18 -1.59 -8.59 -10.17
C SER A 18 -2.71 -8.00 -9.30
N ILE A 19 -2.32 -7.28 -8.26
CA ILE A 19 -3.22 -6.58 -7.34
C ILE A 19 -2.89 -5.09 -7.41
N ASP A 20 -3.85 -4.30 -7.86
CA ASP A 20 -3.76 -2.84 -7.92
C ASP A 20 -4.41 -2.22 -6.68
N ARG A 21 -3.68 -1.33 -6.01
CA ARG A 21 -4.11 -0.65 -4.79
C ARG A 21 -3.91 0.84 -4.89
N HIS A 22 -5.01 1.58 -4.94
CA HIS A 22 -5.01 3.03 -4.83
C HIS A 22 -5.78 3.47 -3.59
N GLY A 23 -5.31 4.53 -2.93
CA GLY A 23 -5.99 5.01 -1.73
C GLY A 23 -5.39 6.26 -1.13
N THR A 24 -6.06 6.73 -0.09
CA THR A 24 -5.56 7.79 0.79
C THR A 24 -5.56 7.29 2.21
N ILE A 25 -4.41 7.32 2.88
CA ILE A 25 -4.28 7.01 4.31
C ILE A 25 -3.88 8.28 5.04
N VAL A 26 -4.47 8.48 6.23
CA VAL A 26 -4.11 9.57 7.12
C VAL A 26 -3.33 9.02 8.30
N VAL A 27 -2.09 9.48 8.48
CA VAL A 27 -1.19 9.09 9.56
C VAL A 27 -0.86 10.28 10.47
N ASP A 28 -0.42 10.00 11.70
CA ASP A 28 0.04 11.06 12.61
C ASP A 28 1.42 11.59 12.20
N GLU A 29 1.72 12.86 12.50
CA GLU A 29 2.97 13.51 12.04
C GLU A 29 4.25 12.86 12.57
N ASP A 30 4.17 12.15 13.69
CA ASP A 30 5.30 11.43 14.27
C ASP A 30 5.58 10.11 13.54
N THR A 31 4.69 9.71 12.63
CA THR A 31 4.80 8.45 11.87
C THR A 31 5.52 8.65 10.54
N VAL A 32 5.22 9.75 9.84
CA VAL A 32 5.76 10.06 8.52
C VAL A 32 5.89 11.57 8.39
N THR A 33 7.09 12.04 8.03
CA THR A 33 7.38 13.47 7.80
C THR A 33 7.85 13.78 6.39
N THR A 34 8.31 12.77 5.65
CA THR A 34 8.81 12.86 4.28
C THR A 34 8.15 11.84 3.36
N GLU A 35 8.25 12.05 2.05
CA GLU A 35 7.77 11.09 1.04
C GLU A 35 8.50 9.74 1.12
N ALA A 36 9.81 9.75 1.37
CA ALA A 36 10.59 8.51 1.53
C ALA A 36 10.15 7.71 2.77
N GLU A 37 9.84 8.38 3.88
CA GLU A 37 9.25 7.72 5.06
C GLU A 37 7.85 7.18 4.76
N ALA A 38 7.05 7.91 3.97
CA ALA A 38 5.73 7.46 3.54
C ALA A 38 5.82 6.17 2.71
N GLU A 39 6.80 6.10 1.81
CA GLU A 39 7.06 4.94 0.96
C GLU A 39 7.39 3.71 1.80
N GLN A 40 8.38 3.82 2.68
CA GLN A 40 8.78 2.74 3.58
C GLN A 40 7.64 2.32 4.52
N TRP A 41 6.89 3.29 5.04
CA TRP A 41 5.75 3.01 5.91
C TRP A 41 4.65 2.24 5.17
N LEU A 42 4.30 2.66 3.95
CA LEU A 42 3.31 1.97 3.11
C LEU A 42 3.74 0.53 2.83
N LEU A 43 4.99 0.31 2.41
CA LEU A 43 5.50 -1.05 2.16
C LEU A 43 5.33 -1.95 3.39
N VAL A 44 5.69 -1.47 4.59
CA VAL A 44 5.52 -2.22 5.86
C VAL A 44 4.04 -2.48 6.19
N GLN A 45 3.11 -1.59 5.81
CA GLN A 45 1.68 -1.83 6.05
C GLN A 45 1.12 -2.95 5.19
N PHE A 46 1.68 -3.18 3.99
CA PHE A 46 1.19 -4.19 3.05
C PHE A 46 2.00 -5.49 3.05
N GLU A 47 3.26 -5.46 3.49
CA GLU A 47 4.15 -6.63 3.53
C GLU A 47 3.54 -7.77 4.35
N GLY A 48 3.21 -8.89 3.68
CA GLY A 48 2.64 -10.07 4.31
C GLY A 48 1.23 -9.89 4.92
N ARG A 49 0.53 -8.78 4.59
CA ARG A 49 -0.77 -8.41 5.16
C ARG A 49 -1.90 -8.60 4.16
N GLU A 50 -2.39 -9.83 4.05
CA GLU A 50 -3.56 -10.21 3.24
C GLU A 50 -4.78 -9.30 3.51
N ASP A 51 -5.06 -8.99 4.79
CA ASP A 51 -6.17 -8.13 5.19
C ASP A 51 -6.14 -6.74 4.56
N LYS A 52 -4.93 -6.20 4.31
CA LYS A 52 -4.72 -4.87 3.73
C LYS A 52 -4.70 -4.92 2.20
N LEU A 53 -4.20 -6.01 1.65
CA LEU A 53 -4.19 -6.25 0.21
C LEU A 53 -5.58 -6.53 -0.36
N LEU A 54 -6.58 -6.82 0.47
CA LEU A 54 -7.93 -7.23 0.07
C LEU A 54 -9.08 -6.28 0.46
N ASP A 55 -8.79 -5.08 0.99
CA ASP A 55 -9.83 -4.11 1.39
C ASP A 55 -9.94 -2.89 0.43
N PRO A 56 -10.97 -2.77 -0.43
CA PRO A 56 -12.18 -3.60 -0.49
C PRO A 56 -12.00 -4.87 -1.36
N PRO A 57 -12.85 -5.90 -1.17
CA PRO A 57 -12.66 -7.22 -1.77
C PRO A 57 -13.32 -7.25 -3.16
N VAL A 58 -12.52 -7.10 -4.22
CA VAL A 58 -13.07 -7.12 -5.60
C VAL A 58 -12.44 -8.20 -6.48
N VAL A 59 -11.42 -8.92 -6.01
CA VAL A 59 -10.69 -9.92 -6.81
C VAL A 59 -10.93 -11.32 -6.24
N ASP A 60 -11.21 -12.31 -7.11
CA ASP A 60 -11.17 -13.72 -6.72
C ASP A 60 -9.72 -14.14 -6.56
N ILE A 61 -9.31 -14.27 -5.31
CA ILE A 61 -7.93 -14.48 -4.86
C ILE A 61 -7.73 -15.86 -4.22
N SER A 62 -8.66 -16.78 -4.45
CA SER A 62 -8.68 -18.10 -3.79
C SER A 62 -7.41 -18.94 -4.01
N ASN A 63 -6.59 -18.59 -5.02
CA ASN A 63 -5.34 -19.26 -5.37
C ASN A 63 -4.08 -18.40 -5.16
N LEU A 64 -4.21 -17.18 -4.62
CA LEU A 64 -3.06 -16.29 -4.38
C LEU A 64 -2.25 -16.79 -3.18
N ASP A 65 -0.95 -16.98 -3.39
CA ASP A 65 0.01 -17.25 -2.32
C ASP A 65 0.59 -15.93 -1.82
N PHE A 66 0.01 -15.38 -0.75
CA PHE A 66 0.44 -14.10 -0.15
C PHE A 66 1.90 -14.06 0.28
N THR A 67 2.55 -15.21 0.48
CA THR A 67 3.99 -15.28 0.79
C THR A 67 4.89 -15.00 -0.42
N LYS A 68 4.31 -15.01 -1.62
CA LYS A 68 4.99 -14.76 -2.90
C LYS A 68 4.59 -13.46 -3.58
N ILE A 69 3.71 -12.68 -2.94
CA ILE A 69 3.34 -11.36 -3.42
C ILE A 69 4.50 -10.40 -3.17
N VAL A 70 4.92 -9.71 -4.23
CA VAL A 70 5.97 -8.70 -4.19
C VAL A 70 5.42 -7.37 -4.68
N THR A 71 5.96 -6.27 -4.17
CA THR A 71 5.66 -4.94 -4.72
C THR A 71 6.39 -4.76 -6.05
N GLU A 72 5.64 -4.51 -7.12
CA GLU A 72 6.19 -4.25 -8.45
C GLU A 72 6.33 -2.74 -8.70
N GLU A 73 5.35 -1.95 -8.28
CA GLU A 73 5.37 -0.50 -8.39
C GLU A 73 4.76 0.14 -7.14
N LEU A 74 5.34 1.25 -6.67
CA LEU A 74 4.76 2.13 -5.64
C LEU A 74 4.98 3.58 -6.07
N VAL A 75 3.88 4.31 -6.20
CA VAL A 75 3.84 5.73 -6.53
C VAL A 75 3.10 6.48 -5.42
N ILE A 76 3.75 7.52 -4.88
CA ILE A 76 3.10 8.47 -3.98
C ILE A 76 2.66 9.67 -4.80
N HIS A 77 1.35 9.83 -4.97
CA HIS A 77 0.78 10.98 -5.69
C HIS A 77 0.86 12.26 -4.86
N ARG A 78 0.71 12.12 -3.53
CA ARG A 78 0.72 13.26 -2.61
C ARG A 78 1.08 12.81 -1.20
N CYS A 79 2.02 13.52 -0.58
CA CYS A 79 2.28 13.44 0.85
C CYS A 79 2.20 14.86 1.43
N SER A 80 1.15 15.17 2.21
CA SER A 80 0.94 16.54 2.69
C SER A 80 0.29 16.61 4.06
N LYS A 81 0.67 17.63 4.84
CA LYS A 81 0.05 17.93 6.14
C LYS A 81 -1.43 18.26 5.98
N VAL A 82 -2.25 17.70 6.85
CA VAL A 82 -3.67 17.99 7.00
C VAL A 82 -3.95 18.43 8.44
N SER A 83 -4.76 19.49 8.59
CA SER A 83 -5.09 20.13 9.88
C SER A 83 -6.29 19.49 10.55
#